data_AF-A0A644SIT5-F1
#
_entry.id   AF-A0A644SIT5-F1
#
_cell.length_a   1.000
_cell.length_b   1.000
_cell.length_c   1.000
_cell.angle_alpha   90.00
_cell.angle_beta   90.00
_cell.angle_gamma   90.00
#
_symmetry.space_group_name_H-M   'P 1'
#
loop_
_entity.id
_entity.type
_entity.pdbx_description
1 polymer ?
#
loop_
_entity_poly.entity_id
_entity_poly.type
_entity_poly.pdbx_seq_one_letter_code
_entity_poly.pdbx_strand_id
1 'polypeptide(L)'
;MKKLIFSNLIVFSIISCSSDGLQSTSTTTSLSYDNGSLVTGKVSSNGVQAPAGFSLSELENGYINLGFYSFTHPTIQNRRHYIGDDFVVPVNETWNIDEFTFYFFKGLEEDVFPVNAVMLEIYDGDPRLNTSRKIFGDFSTNLFLKSQATDVYRIAYNSNSLSEAHQVYSVKAKIPNLNLQSGHYYFKMTTKYEGANFFYFAPHLPQSKVKNNNGFYFVVNNLNETYFTTDPDSKFDFPFLINGTKTIN
;
A
#
# COMPACT_ATOMS: atom_id res chain seq x y z
N MET A 1 62.34 68.72 -13.47
CA MET A 1 61.13 67.88 -13.50
C MET A 1 61.52 66.50 -14.01
N LYS A 2 61.63 65.49 -13.13
CA LYS A 2 61.87 64.08 -13.50
C LYS A 2 60.74 63.27 -12.86
N LYS A 3 59.90 62.61 -13.67
CA LYS A 3 58.85 61.69 -13.20
C LYS A 3 59.44 60.28 -13.14
N LEU A 4 59.43 59.66 -11.95
CA LEU A 4 59.61 58.23 -11.76
C LEU A 4 58.27 57.54 -12.09
N ILE A 5 58.32 56.46 -12.88
CA ILE A 5 57.19 55.56 -13.14
C ILE A 5 57.43 54.30 -12.29
N PHE A 6 56.48 54.00 -11.40
CA PHE A 6 56.44 52.74 -10.64
C PHE A 6 55.81 51.64 -11.52
N SER A 7 56.52 50.52 -11.68
CA SER A 7 56.03 49.29 -12.32
C SER A 7 55.42 48.38 -11.25
N ASN A 8 54.14 48.02 -11.39
CA ASN A 8 53.47 47.05 -10.54
C ASN A 8 53.57 45.65 -11.18
N LEU A 9 54.24 44.73 -10.48
CA LEU A 9 54.32 43.32 -10.82
C LEU A 9 53.10 42.59 -10.22
N ILE A 10 52.17 42.15 -11.06
CA ILE A 10 51.02 41.33 -10.64
C ILE A 10 51.46 39.86 -10.65
N VAL A 11 51.50 39.24 -9.48
CA VAL A 11 51.69 37.79 -9.32
C VAL A 11 50.32 37.13 -9.38
N PHE A 12 50.08 36.31 -10.42
CA PHE A 12 48.90 35.46 -10.52
C PHE A 12 49.14 34.15 -9.75
N SER A 13 48.50 34.00 -8.59
CA SER A 13 48.39 32.72 -7.89
C SER A 13 47.25 31.90 -8.51
N ILE A 14 47.60 30.83 -9.22
CA ILE A 14 46.64 29.80 -9.66
C ILE A 14 46.20 28.96 -8.45
N ILE A 15 44.96 29.16 -8.01
CA ILE A 15 44.30 28.26 -7.07
C ILE A 15 43.87 27.03 -7.88
N SER A 16 44.60 25.93 -7.72
CA SER A 16 44.16 24.61 -8.17
C SER A 16 42.99 24.18 -7.27
N CYS A 17 41.77 24.34 -7.76
CA CYS A 17 40.60 23.74 -7.14
C CYS A 17 40.66 22.23 -7.45
N SER A 18 41.05 21.39 -6.48
CA SER A 18 40.75 19.97 -6.60
C SER A 18 39.24 19.86 -6.58
N SER A 19 38.65 19.35 -7.66
CA SER A 19 37.31 18.80 -7.58
C SER A 19 37.42 17.55 -6.73
N ASP A 20 37.41 17.72 -5.41
CA ASP A 20 37.16 16.62 -4.49
C ASP A 20 35.79 16.09 -4.87
N GLY A 21 35.81 15.01 -5.65
CA GLY A 21 34.61 14.34 -6.09
C GLY A 21 33.86 13.96 -4.83
N LEU A 22 32.72 14.61 -4.60
CA LEU A 22 31.72 14.10 -3.68
C LEU A 22 31.31 12.73 -4.24
N GLN A 23 31.97 11.69 -3.75
CA GLN A 23 31.53 10.32 -3.96
C GLN A 23 30.20 10.23 -3.23
N SER A 24 29.10 10.32 -3.99
CA SER A 24 27.78 9.92 -3.52
C SER A 24 27.93 8.45 -3.07
N THR A 25 27.95 8.25 -1.75
CA THR A 25 28.07 6.92 -1.16
C THR A 25 26.71 6.26 -1.25
N SER A 26 26.45 5.62 -2.39
CA SER A 26 25.25 4.84 -2.60
C SER A 26 25.18 3.71 -1.57
N THR A 27 24.16 3.72 -0.72
CA THR A 27 24.00 2.73 0.36
C THR A 27 22.76 1.89 0.10
N THR A 28 22.91 0.56 0.05
CA THR A 28 21.79 -0.38 -0.13
C THR A 28 21.44 -1.07 1.18
N THR A 29 20.17 -1.01 1.58
CA THR A 29 19.63 -1.63 2.81
C THR A 29 18.30 -2.34 2.53
N SER A 30 17.74 -3.04 3.53
CA SER A 30 16.40 -3.61 3.43
C SER A 30 15.34 -2.51 3.37
N LEU A 31 14.38 -2.66 2.45
CA LEU A 31 13.16 -1.86 2.41
C LEU A 31 12.10 -2.54 3.28
N SER A 32 11.51 -1.76 4.18
CA SER A 32 10.27 -2.08 4.88
C SER A 32 9.43 -0.81 4.92
N TYR A 33 8.32 -0.82 4.20
CA TYR A 33 7.33 0.25 4.17
C TYR A 33 6.01 -0.27 4.73
N ASP A 34 5.35 0.55 5.53
CA ASP A 34 4.09 0.25 6.20
C ASP A 34 3.14 1.43 6.01
N ASN A 35 1.99 1.19 5.36
CA ASN A 35 0.96 2.21 5.13
C ASN A 35 0.00 2.39 6.32
N GLY A 36 0.38 1.93 7.50
CA GLY A 36 -0.34 2.16 8.73
C GLY A 36 -1.03 0.93 9.29
N SER A 37 -1.42 1.07 10.56
CA SER A 37 -1.88 -0.04 11.37
C SER A 37 -3.33 -0.42 11.04
N LEU A 38 -3.59 -1.72 11.03
CA LEU A 38 -4.94 -2.29 11.08
C LEU A 38 -5.49 -2.35 12.52
N VAL A 39 -4.61 -2.32 13.52
CA VAL A 39 -4.90 -2.63 14.93
C VAL A 39 -5.34 -1.39 15.70
N THR A 40 -6.46 -1.52 16.43
CA THR A 40 -7.00 -0.49 17.32
C THR A 40 -6.72 -0.75 18.80
N GLY A 41 -6.35 -1.98 19.18
CA GLY A 41 -5.95 -2.30 20.56
C GLY A 41 -6.29 -3.72 20.98
N LYS A 42 -6.33 -3.97 22.30
CA LYS A 42 -6.75 -5.26 22.89
C LYS A 42 -8.16 -5.24 23.48
N VAL A 43 -8.75 -4.06 23.61
CA VAL A 43 -10.08 -3.86 24.20
C VAL A 43 -10.82 -2.91 23.28
N SER A 44 -12.03 -3.29 22.88
CA SER A 44 -12.91 -2.45 22.05
C SER A 44 -13.42 -1.24 22.82
N SER A 45 -14.01 -0.29 22.11
CA SER A 45 -14.68 0.88 22.69
C SER A 45 -15.78 0.53 23.71
N ASN A 46 -16.42 -0.64 23.57
CA ASN A 46 -17.43 -1.17 24.50
C ASN A 46 -16.89 -2.15 25.55
N GLY A 47 -15.57 -2.28 25.69
CA GLY A 47 -14.97 -3.11 26.73
C GLY A 47 -14.84 -4.60 26.41
N VAL A 48 -15.22 -5.03 25.20
CA VAL A 48 -14.96 -6.41 24.73
C VAL A 48 -13.45 -6.61 24.60
N GLN A 49 -12.91 -7.61 25.29
CA GLN A 49 -11.50 -7.94 25.28
C GLN A 49 -11.18 -8.93 24.14
N ALA A 50 -10.09 -8.70 23.42
CA ALA A 50 -9.55 -9.65 22.45
C ALA A 50 -9.15 -10.97 23.13
N PRO A 51 -9.21 -12.11 22.43
CA PRO A 51 -8.66 -13.37 22.94
C PRO A 51 -7.18 -13.22 23.32
N ALA A 52 -6.69 -14.05 24.23
CA ALA A 52 -5.30 -14.01 24.66
C ALA A 52 -4.34 -14.20 23.46
N GLY A 53 -3.39 -13.29 23.30
CA GLY A 53 -2.46 -13.26 22.16
C GLY A 53 -2.95 -12.44 20.96
N PHE A 54 -4.22 -12.04 20.92
CA PHE A 54 -4.82 -11.32 19.80
C PHE A 54 -5.01 -9.82 20.08
N SER A 55 -5.19 -9.09 18.99
CA SER A 55 -5.59 -7.68 18.93
C SER A 55 -6.89 -7.52 18.16
N LEU A 56 -7.52 -6.36 18.31
CA LEU A 56 -8.73 -5.96 17.59
C LEU A 56 -8.39 -4.94 16.50
N SER A 57 -9.21 -4.98 15.47
CA SER A 57 -9.35 -4.01 14.39
C SER A 57 -10.80 -3.56 14.42
N GLU A 58 -11.11 -2.57 15.26
CA GLU A 58 -12.48 -2.08 15.49
C GLU A 58 -12.79 -0.89 14.57
N LEU A 59 -13.91 -0.96 13.85
CA LEU A 59 -14.39 0.20 13.09
C LEU A 59 -14.55 1.43 14.00
N GLU A 60 -14.24 2.59 13.46
CA GLU A 60 -14.49 3.85 14.15
C GLU A 60 -15.98 4.22 14.12
N ASN A 61 -16.43 5.03 15.09
CA ASN A 61 -17.79 5.54 15.12
C ASN A 61 -18.19 6.20 13.79
N GLY A 62 -19.40 5.90 13.32
CA GLY A 62 -19.93 6.37 12.04
C GLY A 62 -19.62 5.46 10.84
N TYR A 63 -18.74 4.47 10.99
CA TYR A 63 -18.46 3.49 9.94
C TYR A 63 -19.15 2.15 10.22
N ILE A 64 -19.92 1.65 9.24
CA ILE A 64 -20.66 0.39 9.35
C ILE A 64 -20.18 -0.70 8.38
N ASN A 65 -19.38 -0.33 7.37
CA ASN A 65 -18.84 -1.27 6.39
C ASN A 65 -17.53 -1.87 6.91
N LEU A 66 -17.55 -3.16 7.24
CA LEU A 66 -16.36 -3.85 7.73
C LEU A 66 -15.24 -3.92 6.69
N GLY A 67 -15.53 -3.92 5.40
CA GLY A 67 -14.51 -3.95 4.37
C GLY A 67 -15.04 -3.79 2.96
N PHE A 68 -14.14 -3.97 1.99
CA PHE A 68 -14.42 -3.79 0.57
C PHE A 68 -14.19 -5.10 -0.19
N TYR A 69 -14.96 -5.33 -1.25
CA TYR A 69 -14.69 -6.45 -2.14
C TYR A 69 -13.42 -6.20 -2.95
N SER A 70 -12.62 -7.25 -3.17
CA SER A 70 -11.47 -7.18 -4.09
C SER A 70 -11.27 -8.53 -4.75
N PHE A 71 -12.23 -8.92 -5.59
CA PHE A 71 -12.19 -10.17 -6.33
C PHE A 71 -12.71 -10.02 -7.76
N THR A 72 -12.26 -10.92 -8.63
CA THR A 72 -12.91 -11.22 -9.91
C THR A 72 -14.07 -12.17 -9.66
N HIS A 73 -15.28 -11.79 -10.08
CA HIS A 73 -16.47 -12.58 -9.81
C HIS A 73 -16.40 -13.92 -10.58
N PRO A 74 -16.57 -15.07 -9.92
CA PRO A 74 -16.42 -16.37 -10.58
C PRO A 74 -17.57 -16.66 -11.57
N THR A 75 -18.79 -16.18 -11.26
CA THR A 75 -20.00 -16.48 -12.07
C THR A 75 -20.55 -15.33 -12.90
N ILE A 76 -20.14 -14.08 -12.64
CA ILE A 76 -20.59 -12.91 -13.41
C ILE A 76 -19.42 -12.56 -14.33
N GLN A 77 -19.57 -12.88 -15.62
CA GLN A 77 -18.56 -12.56 -16.61
C GLN A 77 -18.23 -11.07 -16.58
N ASN A 78 -16.93 -10.76 -16.66
CA ASN A 78 -16.41 -9.39 -16.74
C ASN A 78 -16.76 -8.47 -15.56
N ARG A 79 -17.15 -9.02 -14.40
CA ARG A 79 -17.28 -8.26 -13.16
C ARG A 79 -16.03 -8.39 -12.31
N ARG A 80 -15.33 -7.27 -12.09
CA ARG A 80 -14.11 -7.22 -11.29
C ARG A 80 -14.17 -6.09 -10.29
N HIS A 81 -13.84 -6.43 -9.05
CA HIS A 81 -13.70 -5.49 -7.96
C HIS A 81 -12.22 -5.17 -7.79
N TYR A 82 -11.90 -3.89 -7.88
CA TYR A 82 -10.55 -3.37 -7.73
C TYR A 82 -10.46 -2.51 -6.49
N ILE A 83 -9.32 -2.62 -5.84
CA ILE A 83 -8.89 -1.67 -4.82
C ILE A 83 -7.51 -1.14 -5.19
N GLY A 84 -7.13 -0.03 -4.60
CA GLY A 84 -5.78 0.47 -4.68
C GLY A 84 -5.53 1.58 -3.69
N ASP A 85 -4.25 1.91 -3.54
CA ASP A 85 -3.79 2.98 -2.68
C ASP A 85 -2.44 3.49 -3.19
N ASP A 86 -1.98 4.61 -2.65
CA ASP A 86 -0.72 5.24 -3.01
C ASP A 86 0.44 4.84 -2.10
N PHE A 87 1.65 5.03 -2.60
CA PHE A 87 2.87 5.06 -1.79
C PHE A 87 3.91 5.95 -2.45
N VAL A 88 4.84 6.46 -1.63
CA VAL A 88 5.89 7.38 -2.09
C VAL A 88 7.25 6.73 -1.93
N VAL A 89 8.01 6.68 -3.02
CA VAL A 89 9.45 6.42 -2.98
C VAL A 89 10.14 7.76 -2.71
N PRO A 90 10.84 7.93 -1.57
CA PRO A 90 11.44 9.20 -1.20
C PRO A 90 12.45 9.71 -2.22
N VAL A 91 12.69 11.02 -2.20
CA VAL A 91 13.74 11.65 -3.01
C VAL A 91 15.09 10.98 -2.71
N ASN A 92 15.87 10.76 -3.76
CA ASN A 92 17.17 10.07 -3.72
C ASN A 92 17.12 8.59 -3.34
N GLU A 93 15.94 8.00 -3.17
CA GLU A 93 15.79 6.56 -3.00
C GLU A 93 15.44 5.88 -4.33
N THR A 94 15.97 4.67 -4.50
CA THR A 94 15.51 3.69 -5.48
C THR A 94 15.08 2.45 -4.74
N TRP A 95 13.86 1.98 -4.98
CA TRP A 95 13.32 0.78 -4.36
C TRP A 95 13.31 -0.38 -5.35
N ASN A 96 13.85 -1.53 -4.94
CA ASN A 96 13.59 -2.80 -5.57
C ASN A 96 12.55 -3.53 -4.73
N ILE A 97 11.33 -3.67 -5.26
CA ILE A 97 10.21 -4.26 -4.54
C ILE A 97 10.17 -5.76 -4.80
N ASP A 98 10.15 -6.56 -3.73
CA ASP A 98 10.09 -8.02 -3.78
C ASP A 98 8.71 -8.56 -3.38
N GLU A 99 7.99 -7.88 -2.49
CA GLU A 99 6.74 -8.37 -1.93
C GLU A 99 5.79 -7.22 -1.54
N PHE A 100 4.50 -7.39 -1.84
CA PHE A 100 3.42 -6.69 -1.15
C PHE A 100 2.72 -7.62 -0.18
N THR A 101 2.37 -7.12 1.01
CA THR A 101 1.46 -7.79 1.95
C THR A 101 0.19 -6.98 2.11
N PHE A 102 -0.95 -7.63 1.93
CA PHE A 102 -2.29 -7.06 2.03
C PHE A 102 -3.08 -7.75 3.14
N TYR A 103 -4.11 -7.09 3.67
CA TYR A 103 -4.90 -7.63 4.77
C TYR A 103 -6.37 -7.79 4.39
N PHE A 104 -6.85 -9.02 4.55
CA PHE A 104 -8.20 -9.40 4.25
C PHE A 104 -8.84 -10.10 5.46
N PHE A 105 -10.15 -10.21 5.48
CA PHE A 105 -10.87 -11.01 6.45
C PHE A 105 -12.01 -11.77 5.77
N LYS A 106 -12.50 -12.81 6.45
CA LYS A 106 -13.66 -13.60 6.00
C LYS A 106 -14.62 -13.89 7.15
N GLY A 107 -15.81 -14.37 6.80
CA GLY A 107 -16.81 -14.88 7.74
C GLY A 107 -16.31 -16.05 8.59
N LEU A 108 -17.00 -16.31 9.70
CA LEU A 108 -16.65 -17.26 10.76
C LEU A 108 -16.75 -18.75 10.39
N GLU A 109 -17.31 -19.11 9.24
CA GLU A 109 -17.75 -20.49 8.96
C GLU A 109 -16.73 -21.40 8.26
N GLU A 110 -15.48 -20.94 8.05
CA GLU A 110 -14.51 -21.73 7.30
C GLU A 110 -13.09 -21.68 7.89
N ASP A 111 -12.34 -22.77 7.77
CA ASP A 111 -10.98 -22.86 8.33
C ASP A 111 -9.88 -22.30 7.40
N VAL A 112 -10.09 -22.30 6.07
CA VAL A 112 -9.05 -21.92 5.08
C VAL A 112 -9.39 -20.61 4.36
N PHE A 113 -8.48 -19.65 4.33
CA PHE A 113 -8.71 -18.39 3.61
C PHE A 113 -8.76 -18.64 2.09
N PRO A 114 -9.80 -18.17 1.36
CA PRO A 114 -10.14 -18.70 0.04
C PRO A 114 -9.35 -18.10 -1.13
N VAL A 115 -8.52 -17.07 -0.89
CA VAL A 115 -7.73 -16.43 -1.95
C VAL A 115 -6.66 -17.39 -2.47
N ASN A 116 -6.66 -17.61 -3.78
CA ASN A 116 -5.69 -18.45 -4.49
C ASN A 116 -4.94 -17.69 -5.61
N ALA A 117 -5.35 -16.47 -5.92
CA ALA A 117 -4.63 -15.61 -6.84
C ALA A 117 -4.67 -14.14 -6.43
N VAL A 118 -3.56 -13.44 -6.68
CA VAL A 118 -3.43 -11.99 -6.56
C VAL A 118 -2.94 -11.47 -7.90
N MET A 119 -3.63 -10.50 -8.46
CA MET A 119 -3.18 -9.79 -9.66
C MET A 119 -3.07 -8.30 -9.33
N LEU A 120 -1.95 -7.71 -9.72
CA LEU A 120 -1.54 -6.38 -9.31
C LEU A 120 -1.00 -5.62 -10.52
N GLU A 121 -1.34 -4.35 -10.60
CA GLU A 121 -0.72 -3.37 -11.48
C GLU A 121 -0.13 -2.25 -10.62
N ILE A 122 0.99 -1.67 -11.06
CA ILE A 122 1.57 -0.46 -10.47
C ILE A 122 1.54 0.66 -11.50
N TYR A 123 1.18 1.85 -11.05
CA TYR A 123 1.03 3.06 -11.84
C TYR A 123 1.96 4.17 -11.33
N ASP A 124 2.43 5.02 -12.23
CA ASP A 124 3.26 6.21 -11.93
C ASP A 124 2.44 7.44 -11.48
N GLY A 125 1.20 7.20 -11.07
CA GLY A 125 0.24 8.20 -10.60
C GLY A 125 -1.11 7.54 -10.30
N ASP A 126 -2.12 8.35 -10.00
CA ASP A 126 -3.47 7.84 -9.71
C ASP A 126 -4.09 7.16 -10.95
N PRO A 127 -4.40 5.86 -10.91
CA PRO A 127 -4.92 5.11 -12.06
C PRO A 127 -6.34 5.53 -12.48
N ARG A 128 -7.01 6.37 -11.69
CA ARG A 128 -8.31 6.99 -12.04
C ARG A 128 -8.14 8.17 -13.00
N LEU A 129 -6.91 8.67 -13.15
CA LEU A 129 -6.59 9.80 -14.01
C LEU A 129 -5.96 9.32 -15.33
N ASN A 130 -6.36 9.94 -16.44
CA ASN A 130 -5.81 9.65 -17.77
C ASN A 130 -4.34 10.06 -17.94
N THR A 131 -3.78 10.82 -17.00
CA THR A 131 -2.37 11.23 -16.98
C THR A 131 -1.46 10.15 -16.42
N SER A 132 -2.00 9.15 -15.71
CA SER A 132 -1.23 8.06 -15.13
C SER A 132 -1.01 6.92 -16.11
N ARG A 133 0.14 6.25 -16.00
CA ARG A 133 0.56 5.13 -16.83
C ARG A 133 0.88 3.94 -15.95
N LYS A 134 0.45 2.77 -16.41
CA LYS A 134 0.88 1.50 -15.83
C LYS A 134 2.34 1.24 -16.16
N ILE A 135 3.13 0.93 -15.13
CA ILE A 135 4.57 0.64 -15.24
C ILE A 135 4.91 -0.82 -14.88
N PHE A 136 3.98 -1.56 -14.27
CA PHE A 136 4.18 -2.96 -13.92
C PHE A 136 2.88 -3.75 -13.88
N GLY A 137 2.99 -5.05 -14.15
CA GLY A 137 1.95 -6.03 -13.88
C GLY A 137 0.76 -6.01 -14.84
N ASP A 138 -0.20 -6.89 -14.55
CA ASP A 138 -1.42 -7.07 -15.31
C ASP A 138 -2.45 -7.89 -14.50
N PHE A 139 -3.69 -7.96 -15.00
CA PHE A 139 -4.78 -8.75 -14.39
C PHE A 139 -4.94 -10.18 -14.94
N SER A 140 -3.86 -10.76 -15.45
CA SER A 140 -3.78 -12.14 -15.93
C SER A 140 -2.70 -12.96 -15.22
N THR A 141 -1.63 -12.32 -14.76
CA THR A 141 -0.50 -12.92 -14.06
C THR A 141 -0.82 -13.10 -12.58
N ASN A 142 -0.69 -14.34 -12.08
CA ASN A 142 -0.86 -14.62 -10.66
C ASN A 142 0.46 -14.34 -9.91
N LEU A 143 0.39 -13.41 -8.96
CA LEU A 143 1.48 -13.03 -8.06
C LEU A 143 1.31 -13.61 -6.65
N PHE A 144 0.24 -14.37 -6.38
CA PHE A 144 -0.01 -14.93 -5.06
C PHE A 144 1.13 -15.82 -4.58
N LEU A 145 1.62 -15.55 -3.37
CA LEU A 145 2.66 -16.31 -2.72
C LEU A 145 2.09 -17.20 -1.62
N LYS A 146 1.35 -16.63 -0.68
CA LYS A 146 0.69 -17.33 0.43
C LYS A 146 -0.31 -16.42 1.15
N SER A 147 -1.19 -17.04 1.93
CA SER A 147 -2.00 -16.37 2.94
C SER A 147 -1.79 -16.99 4.32
N GLN A 148 -1.82 -16.18 5.38
CA GLN A 148 -1.64 -16.66 6.76
C GLN A 148 -2.58 -15.90 7.69
N ALA A 149 -3.19 -16.61 8.64
CA ALA A 149 -3.94 -15.98 9.72
C ALA A 149 -3.01 -15.06 10.53
N THR A 150 -3.53 -13.92 10.95
CA THR A 150 -2.83 -12.95 11.82
C THR A 150 -3.36 -13.04 13.24
N ASP A 151 -2.70 -12.40 14.20
CA ASP A 151 -3.23 -12.29 15.56
C ASP A 151 -4.22 -11.11 15.70
N VAL A 152 -5.04 -10.86 14.68
CA VAL A 152 -5.98 -9.73 14.64
C VAL A 152 -7.38 -10.20 14.27
N TYR A 153 -8.36 -9.79 15.09
CA TYR A 153 -9.77 -9.91 14.80
C TYR A 153 -10.37 -8.57 14.41
N ARG A 154 -11.19 -8.56 13.37
CA ARG A 154 -11.93 -7.39 12.93
C ARG A 154 -13.35 -7.40 13.48
N ILE A 155 -13.78 -6.28 14.03
CA ILE A 155 -15.10 -6.12 14.66
C ILE A 155 -15.76 -4.81 14.25
N ALA A 156 -17.09 -4.77 14.30
CA ALA A 156 -17.84 -3.54 14.14
C ALA A 156 -17.63 -2.60 15.34
N TYR A 157 -17.84 -1.31 15.10
CA TYR A 157 -17.90 -0.30 16.16
C TYR A 157 -18.99 -0.70 17.16
N ASN A 158 -18.75 -0.52 18.46
CA ASN A 158 -19.69 -0.85 19.53
C ASN A 158 -20.09 -2.34 19.61
N SER A 159 -19.29 -3.26 19.06
CA SER A 159 -19.57 -4.68 19.25
C SER A 159 -19.55 -5.03 20.75
N ASN A 160 -20.54 -5.80 21.20
CA ASN A 160 -20.68 -6.26 22.59
C ASN A 160 -20.18 -7.70 22.80
N SER A 161 -19.70 -8.36 21.73
CA SER A 161 -19.24 -9.75 21.75
C SER A 161 -18.24 -10.03 20.62
N LEU A 162 -17.44 -11.08 20.78
CA LEU A 162 -16.57 -11.60 19.71
C LEU A 162 -17.29 -12.61 18.80
N SER A 163 -18.58 -12.89 19.02
CA SER A 163 -19.36 -13.84 18.21
C SER A 163 -19.49 -13.46 16.74
N GLU A 164 -19.22 -12.21 16.39
CA GLU A 164 -19.24 -11.68 15.02
C GLU A 164 -17.84 -11.21 14.58
N ALA A 165 -16.80 -11.56 15.32
CA ALA A 165 -15.44 -11.14 15.02
C ALA A 165 -14.88 -11.92 13.82
N HIS A 166 -14.26 -11.21 12.88
CA HIS A 166 -13.70 -11.81 11.68
C HIS A 166 -12.19 -11.95 11.79
N GLN A 167 -11.67 -13.16 11.61
CA GLN A 167 -10.23 -13.40 11.58
C GLN A 167 -9.61 -12.67 10.38
N VAL A 168 -8.57 -11.87 10.63
CA VAL A 168 -7.78 -11.20 9.59
C VAL A 168 -6.66 -12.14 9.12
N TYR A 169 -6.44 -12.15 7.81
CA TYR A 169 -5.40 -12.86 7.12
C TYR A 169 -4.49 -11.87 6.37
N SER A 170 -3.19 -12.14 6.43
CA SER A 170 -2.22 -11.55 5.51
C SER A 170 -2.24 -12.31 4.19
N VAL A 171 -2.18 -11.59 3.08
CA VAL A 171 -2.09 -12.13 1.72
C VAL A 171 -0.87 -11.52 1.06
N LYS A 172 0.11 -12.36 0.72
CA LYS A 172 1.39 -11.94 0.16
C LYS A 172 1.42 -12.13 -1.34
N ALA A 173 1.90 -11.12 -2.05
CA ALA A 173 2.14 -11.14 -3.49
C ALA A 173 3.64 -10.98 -3.77
N LYS A 174 4.22 -11.90 -4.54
CA LYS A 174 5.62 -11.84 -4.97
C LYS A 174 5.74 -10.93 -6.18
N ILE A 175 6.64 -9.95 -6.12
CA ILE A 175 6.87 -8.96 -7.16
C ILE A 175 8.23 -9.22 -7.83
N PRO A 176 8.25 -9.78 -9.05
CA PRO A 176 9.50 -9.93 -9.77
C PRO A 176 9.91 -8.63 -10.47
N ASN A 177 11.17 -8.21 -10.30
CA ASN A 177 11.85 -7.22 -11.14
C ASN A 177 11.19 -5.82 -11.18
N LEU A 178 10.69 -5.32 -10.05
CA LEU A 178 10.14 -3.97 -9.97
C LEU A 178 11.12 -3.01 -9.30
N ASN A 179 11.77 -2.17 -10.11
CA ASN A 179 12.62 -1.08 -9.64
C ASN A 179 11.91 0.26 -9.83
N LEU A 180 11.76 1.01 -8.73
CA LEU A 180 11.10 2.31 -8.72
C LEU A 180 12.10 3.39 -8.30
N GLN A 181 12.21 4.44 -9.10
CA GLN A 181 12.91 5.66 -8.73
C GLN A 181 12.05 6.50 -7.79
N SER A 182 12.61 7.57 -7.23
CA SER A 182 11.83 8.54 -6.45
C SER A 182 10.57 8.98 -7.20
N GLY A 183 9.44 9.00 -6.50
CA GLY A 183 8.16 9.24 -7.15
C GLY A 183 6.97 8.86 -6.30
N HIS A 184 5.79 9.15 -6.84
CA HIS A 184 4.50 8.86 -6.24
C HIS A 184 3.81 7.79 -7.10
N TYR A 185 3.53 6.64 -6.50
CA TYR A 185 3.03 5.47 -7.21
C TYR A 185 1.72 5.01 -6.58
N TYR A 186 0.96 4.26 -7.37
CA TYR A 186 -0.25 3.61 -6.90
C TYR A 186 -0.22 2.14 -7.26
N PHE A 187 -0.75 1.31 -6.38
CA PHE A 187 -1.12 -0.05 -6.76
C PHE A 187 -2.60 -0.12 -7.12
N LYS A 188 -2.95 -1.02 -8.03
CA LYS A 188 -4.34 -1.41 -8.34
C LYS A 188 -4.38 -2.91 -8.37
N MET A 189 -5.24 -3.52 -7.57
CA MET A 189 -5.27 -4.98 -7.40
C MET A 189 -6.66 -5.58 -7.46
N THR A 190 -6.70 -6.86 -7.79
CA THR A 190 -7.85 -7.73 -7.58
C THR A 190 -7.36 -9.13 -7.23
N THR A 191 -8.21 -9.96 -6.65
CA THR A 191 -7.89 -11.35 -6.31
C THR A 191 -8.81 -12.34 -7.02
N LYS A 192 -8.48 -13.63 -6.94
CA LYS A 192 -9.41 -14.73 -7.24
C LYS A 192 -9.49 -15.65 -6.04
N TYR A 193 -10.58 -16.41 -6.02
CA TYR A 193 -10.86 -17.42 -5.04
C TYR A 193 -11.56 -18.60 -5.70
N GLU A 194 -11.51 -19.74 -5.03
CA GLU A 194 -12.32 -20.92 -5.35
C GLU A 194 -13.46 -21.06 -4.34
N GLY A 195 -14.61 -21.58 -4.78
CA GLY A 195 -15.80 -21.76 -3.93
C GLY A 195 -16.75 -20.55 -3.88
N ALA A 196 -17.72 -20.61 -2.97
CA ALA A 196 -18.78 -19.60 -2.82
C ALA A 196 -18.47 -18.57 -1.73
N ASN A 197 -17.19 -18.26 -1.52
CA ASN A 197 -16.75 -17.60 -0.29
C ASN A 197 -16.56 -16.11 -0.47
N PHE A 198 -17.22 -15.33 0.40
CA PHE A 198 -17.06 -13.90 0.47
C PHE A 198 -15.95 -13.55 1.47
N PHE A 199 -15.00 -12.76 1.00
CA PHE A 199 -13.94 -12.16 1.80
C PHE A 199 -13.79 -10.70 1.39
N TYR A 200 -13.19 -9.93 2.27
CA TYR A 200 -13.16 -8.48 2.17
C TYR A 200 -11.77 -7.98 2.50
N PHE A 201 -11.36 -6.92 1.80
CA PHE A 201 -10.19 -6.16 2.17
C PHE A 201 -10.50 -5.30 3.40
N ALA A 202 -9.58 -5.30 4.37
CA ALA A 202 -9.75 -4.54 5.61
C ALA A 202 -9.17 -3.12 5.46
N PRO A 203 -9.96 -2.04 5.59
CA PRO A 203 -9.43 -0.67 5.56
C PRO A 203 -8.65 -0.32 6.83
N HIS A 204 -7.81 0.72 6.72
CA HIS A 204 -6.97 1.28 7.78
C HIS A 204 -7.85 1.78 8.91
N LEU A 205 -7.39 1.62 10.16
CA LEU A 205 -8.04 2.17 11.33
C LEU A 205 -7.07 2.89 12.28
N PRO A 206 -7.52 3.99 12.93
CA PRO A 206 -8.82 4.65 12.74
C PRO A 206 -8.88 5.43 11.43
N GLN A 207 -10.02 5.36 10.73
CA GLN A 207 -10.20 6.00 9.41
C GLN A 207 -10.07 7.53 9.49
N SER A 208 -10.44 8.14 10.62
CA SER A 208 -10.27 9.58 10.85
C SER A 208 -8.83 10.06 10.92
N LYS A 209 -7.86 9.17 11.15
CA LYS A 209 -6.43 9.53 11.30
C LYS A 209 -5.59 9.21 10.07
N VAL A 210 -6.25 8.78 9.01
CA VAL A 210 -5.61 8.48 7.73
C VAL A 210 -5.03 9.78 7.14
N LYS A 211 -3.72 9.78 6.90
CA LYS A 211 -2.99 10.99 6.46
C LYS A 211 -3.32 11.38 5.03
N ASN A 212 -3.42 10.39 4.14
CA ASN A 212 -3.42 10.58 2.71
C ASN A 212 -4.55 9.74 2.10
N ASN A 213 -5.80 10.18 2.27
CA ASN A 213 -7.03 9.44 1.90
C ASN A 213 -7.15 9.14 0.38
N ASN A 214 -6.24 8.32 -0.12
CA ASN A 214 -6.01 8.05 -1.53
C ASN A 214 -6.42 6.63 -1.89
N GLY A 215 -6.76 5.82 -0.88
CA GLY A 215 -7.42 4.55 -1.06
C GLY A 215 -8.65 4.68 -1.95
N PHE A 216 -8.77 3.74 -2.89
CA PHE A 216 -9.91 3.70 -3.80
C PHE A 216 -10.44 2.29 -3.97
N TYR A 217 -11.73 2.21 -4.26
CA TYR A 217 -12.42 0.98 -4.64
C TYR A 217 -13.28 1.27 -5.87
N PHE A 218 -13.33 0.34 -6.81
CA PHE A 218 -14.25 0.45 -7.95
C PHE A 218 -14.60 -0.91 -8.55
N VAL A 219 -15.67 -0.91 -9.33
CA VAL A 219 -16.19 -2.12 -9.96
C VAL A 219 -16.23 -1.90 -11.47
N VAL A 220 -15.65 -2.83 -12.21
CA VAL A 220 -15.80 -2.89 -13.66
C VAL A 220 -16.87 -3.91 -13.98
N ASN A 221 -17.88 -3.49 -14.75
CA ASN A 221 -18.92 -4.36 -15.30
C ASN A 221 -18.99 -4.13 -16.82
N ASN A 222 -18.92 -5.19 -17.63
CA ASN A 222 -19.09 -5.09 -19.10
C ASN A 222 -18.23 -3.99 -19.76
N LEU A 223 -16.95 -3.89 -19.37
CA LEU A 223 -15.97 -2.88 -19.82
C LEU A 223 -16.22 -1.42 -19.37
N ASN A 224 -17.28 -1.16 -18.60
CA ASN A 224 -17.49 0.14 -17.97
C ASN A 224 -16.89 0.13 -16.57
N GLU A 225 -15.90 0.99 -16.34
CA GLU A 225 -15.42 1.28 -14.99
C GLU A 225 -16.46 2.15 -14.28
N THR A 226 -17.05 1.65 -13.19
CA THR A 226 -17.90 2.44 -12.31
C THR A 226 -17.12 2.67 -11.01
N TYR A 227 -16.70 3.91 -10.78
CA TYR A 227 -16.09 4.30 -9.51
C TYR A 227 -17.15 4.19 -8.41
N PHE A 228 -16.96 3.24 -7.51
CA PHE A 228 -17.79 3.12 -6.32
C PHE A 228 -16.95 3.62 -5.15
N THR A 229 -17.01 4.92 -4.87
CA THR A 229 -16.92 5.33 -3.47
C THR A 229 -18.37 5.33 -3.01
N THR A 230 -18.73 4.54 -1.99
CA THR A 230 -20.12 4.57 -1.48
C THR A 230 -20.47 5.90 -0.82
N ASP A 231 -19.47 6.76 -0.66
CA ASP A 231 -19.61 8.15 -0.26
C ASP A 231 -18.45 8.96 -0.88
N PRO A 232 -18.68 10.06 -1.61
CA PRO A 232 -17.61 10.98 -2.03
C PRO A 232 -16.82 11.56 -0.84
N ASP A 233 -17.34 11.47 0.40
CA ASP A 233 -16.66 11.82 1.65
C ASP A 233 -16.02 10.63 2.38
N SER A 234 -16.16 9.39 1.88
CA SER A 234 -15.49 8.21 2.47
C SER A 234 -14.00 8.21 2.15
N LYS A 235 -13.27 8.80 3.07
CA LYS A 235 -11.82 8.88 3.13
C LYS A 235 -11.27 7.65 3.84
N PHE A 236 -10.61 6.77 3.10
CA PHE A 236 -9.99 5.58 3.66
C PHE A 236 -8.66 5.32 2.96
N ASP A 237 -7.75 4.70 3.71
CA ASP A 237 -6.57 4.05 3.18
C ASP A 237 -6.65 2.56 3.49
N PHE A 238 -5.76 1.80 2.87
CA PHE A 238 -5.58 0.40 3.09
C PHE A 238 -4.26 0.16 3.83
N PRO A 239 -4.25 -0.68 4.89
CA PRO A 239 -3.00 -1.16 5.46
C PRO A 239 -2.38 -2.11 4.44
N PHE A 240 -1.12 -1.89 4.13
CA PHE A 240 -0.31 -2.80 3.34
C PHE A 240 1.17 -2.61 3.68
N LEU A 241 1.95 -3.63 3.41
CA LEU A 241 3.40 -3.60 3.56
C LEU A 241 4.08 -3.76 2.21
N ILE A 242 5.21 -3.08 2.03
CA ILE A 242 6.13 -3.31 0.90
C ILE A 242 7.48 -3.72 1.48
N ASN A 243 7.98 -4.86 1.03
CA ASN A 243 9.30 -5.36 1.40
C ASN A 243 10.20 -5.48 0.15
N GLY A 244 11.50 -5.27 0.36
CA GLY A 244 12.51 -5.50 -0.67
C GLY A 244 13.86 -4.91 -0.28
N THR A 245 14.51 -4.23 -1.21
CA THR A 245 15.73 -3.44 -0.93
C THR A 245 15.57 -2.00 -1.38
N LYS A 246 16.30 -1.09 -0.73
CA LYS A 246 16.38 0.30 -1.18
C LYS A 246 17.83 0.76 -1.25
N THR A 247 18.10 1.61 -2.23
CA THR A 247 19.38 2.26 -2.44
C THR A 247 19.19 3.77 -2.27
N ILE A 248 20.02 4.40 -1.45
CA ILE A 248 20.01 5.85 -1.21
C ILE A 248 21.23 6.46 -1.87
N ASN A 249 21.05 7.44 -2.76
CA ASN A 249 22.11 8.12 -3.50
C ASN A 249 22.37 9.55 -3.01
#